data_AF-A0A4R5VLV9-F1
#
_entry.id   AF-A0A4R5VLV9-F1
#
_cell.length_a   1.000
_cell.length_b   1.000
_cell.length_c   1.000
_cell.angle_alpha   90.00
_cell.angle_beta   90.00
_cell.angle_gamma   90.00
#
_symmetry.space_group_name_H-M   'P 1'
#
loop_
_entity.id
_entity.type
_entity.pdbx_description
1 polymer ?
#
loop_
_entity_poly.entity_id
_entity_poly.type
_entity_poly.pdbx_seq_one_letter_code
_entity_poly.pdbx_strand_id
1 'polypeptide(L)' 'MCANLFNRDKGEEKEKLEEVLEHSIEVEEDLMRTYLIAAERVHDDEELKERLENFAEGNAKRTKQLMDELNEQNEK' A
#
# COMPACT_ATOMS: atom_id res chain seq x y z
N MET A 1 -29.63 0.87 32.91
CA MET A 1 -29.42 0.98 31.45
C MET A 1 -28.00 1.41 31.19
N CYS A 2 -27.08 0.47 30.94
CA CYS A 2 -25.70 0.76 30.55
C CYS A 2 -25.23 -0.29 29.54
N ALA A 3 -25.91 -0.36 28.39
CA ALA A 3 -25.42 -1.06 27.22
C ALA A 3 -25.12 0.02 26.19
N ASN A 4 -23.84 0.43 26.07
CA ASN A 4 -23.26 1.13 24.91
C ASN A 4 -21.78 1.55 25.07
N LEU A 5 -21.08 1.14 26.13
CA LEU A 5 -19.64 1.45 26.30
C LEU A 5 -18.69 0.56 25.48
N PHE A 6 -19.15 -0.57 24.93
CA PHE A 6 -18.29 -1.55 24.23
C PHE A 6 -18.20 -1.36 22.69
N ASN A 7 -18.97 -0.42 22.11
CA ASN A 7 -19.00 -0.21 20.66
C ASN A 7 -18.10 0.94 20.19
N ARG A 8 -17.56 1.76 21.09
CA ARG A 8 -16.76 2.95 20.71
C ARG A 8 -15.33 2.60 20.31
N ASP A 9 -14.68 1.65 21.01
CA ASP A 9 -13.30 1.25 20.73
C ASP A 9 -13.13 0.54 19.37
N LYS A 10 -14.12 -0.25 18.94
CA LYS A 10 -14.04 -0.99 17.67
C LYS A 10 -14.10 -0.10 16.42
N GLY A 11 -14.84 1.00 16.49
CA GLY A 11 -14.92 1.97 15.39
C GLY A 11 -13.61 2.73 15.22
N GLU A 12 -13.01 3.19 16.32
CA GLU A 12 -11.73 3.92 16.31
C GLU A 12 -10.54 3.03 15.88
N GLU A 13 -10.56 1.73 16.18
CA GLU A 13 -9.53 0.79 15.70
C GLU A 13 -9.66 0.49 14.21
N LYS A 14 -10.89 0.42 13.68
CA LYS A 14 -11.14 0.20 12.25
C LYS A 14 -10.67 1.41 11.42
N GLU A 15 -11.03 2.62 11.84
CA GLU A 15 -10.60 3.87 11.19
C GLU A 15 -9.07 4.00 11.15
N LYS A 16 -8.38 3.67 12.25
CA LYS A 16 -6.90 3.69 12.28
C LYS A 16 -6.27 2.66 11.35
N LEU A 17 -6.88 1.49 11.19
CA LEU A 17 -6.38 0.46 10.28
C LEU A 17 -6.58 0.88 8.82
N GLU A 18 -7.73 1.45 8.48
CA GLU A 18 -8.01 2.02 7.15
C GLU A 18 -6.99 3.10 6.79
N GLU A 19 -6.73 4.05 7.69
CA GLU A 19 -5.70 5.09 7.50
C GLU A 19 -4.31 4.50 7.24
N VAL A 20 -3.92 3.43 7.95
CA VAL A 20 -2.62 2.75 7.71
C VAL A 20 -2.58 2.08 6.34
N LEU A 21 -3.68 1.45 5.91
CA LEU A 21 -3.75 0.78 4.61
C LEU A 21 -3.71 1.79 3.46
N GLU A 22 -4.47 2.88 3.56
CA GLU A 22 -4.46 3.99 2.59
C GLU A 22 -3.06 4.61 2.48
N HIS A 23 -2.44 4.93 3.61
CA HIS A 23 -1.08 5.47 3.61
C HIS A 23 -0.06 4.49 3.02
N SER A 24 -0.20 3.20 3.30
CA SER A 24 0.69 2.17 2.74
C SER A 24 0.53 2.05 1.22
N ILE A 25 -0.69 2.17 0.69
CA ILE A 25 -0.96 2.19 -0.76
C ILE A 25 -0.21 3.36 -1.41
N GLU A 26 -0.32 4.57 -0.85
CA GLU A 26 0.36 5.76 -1.36
C GLU A 26 1.89 5.56 -1.40
N VAL A 27 2.46 5.03 -0.32
CA VAL A 27 3.91 4.76 -0.23
C VAL A 27 4.35 3.74 -1.28
N GLU A 28 3.59 2.67 -1.49
CA GLU A 28 3.89 1.66 -2.51
C GLU A 28 3.84 2.25 -3.93
N GLU A 29 2.84 3.09 -4.23
CA GLU A 29 2.74 3.77 -5.53
C GLU A 29 3.89 4.76 -5.78
N ASP A 30 4.30 5.50 -4.76
CA ASP A 30 5.41 6.44 -4.86
C ASP A 30 6.75 5.73 -5.05
N LEU A 31 6.98 4.61 -4.35
CA LEU A 31 8.15 3.76 -4.56
C LEU A 31 8.17 3.16 -5.96
N MET A 32 7.02 2.63 -6.43
CA MET A 32 6.89 2.10 -7.78
C MET A 32 7.29 3.15 -8.83
N ARG A 33 6.71 4.35 -8.73
CA ARG A 33 7.01 5.46 -9.64
C ARG A 33 8.49 5.84 -9.59
N THR A 34 9.06 5.90 -8.39
CA THR A 34 10.47 6.22 -8.17
C THR A 34 11.39 5.22 -8.85
N TYR A 35 11.12 3.92 -8.70
CA TYR A 35 11.95 2.88 -9.31
C TYR A 35 11.82 2.83 -10.83
N LEU A 36 10.62 3.04 -11.39
CA LEU A 36 10.46 3.14 -12.84
C LEU A 36 11.25 4.31 -13.42
N ILE A 37 11.14 5.50 -12.83
CA ILE A 37 11.91 6.68 -13.26
C ILE A 37 13.42 6.43 -13.11
N ALA A 38 13.85 5.75 -12.05
CA ALA A 38 15.24 5.41 -11.86
C ALA A 38 15.73 4.42 -12.94
N ALA A 39 14.94 3.39 -13.24
CA ALA A 39 15.24 2.40 -14.29
C ALA A 39 15.40 3.06 -15.66
N GLU A 40 14.52 4.00 -16.02
CA GLU A 40 14.60 4.77 -17.27
C GLU A 40 15.91 5.58 -17.41
N ARG A 41 16.53 5.97 -16.29
CA ARG A 41 17.77 6.76 -16.25
C ARG A 41 19.03 5.90 -16.25
N VAL A 42 18.90 4.59 -16.03
CA VAL A 42 20.03 3.67 -16.05
C VAL A 42 20.26 3.23 -17.51
N HIS A 43 21.39 3.64 -18.08
CA HIS A 43 21.74 3.35 -19.48
C HIS A 43 22.92 2.36 -19.62
N ASP A 44 23.79 2.30 -18.61
CA ASP A 44 25.06 1.55 -18.69
C ASP A 44 25.06 0.27 -17.82
N ASP A 45 23.94 -0.04 -17.16
CA ASP A 45 23.80 -1.18 -16.24
C ASP A 45 22.42 -1.83 -16.39
N GLU A 46 22.29 -2.73 -17.36
CA GLU A 46 21.02 -3.42 -17.64
C GLU A 46 20.56 -4.29 -16.46
N GLU A 47 21.49 -4.83 -15.66
CA GLU A 47 21.14 -5.64 -14.50
C GLU A 47 20.52 -4.77 -13.40
N LEU A 48 21.07 -3.57 -13.16
CA LEU A 48 20.45 -2.62 -12.23
C LEU A 48 19.09 -2.15 -12.71
N LYS A 49 18.94 -1.87 -14.00
CA LYS A 49 17.66 -1.50 -14.60
C LYS A 49 16.61 -2.59 -14.38
N GLU A 50 16.94 -3.85 -14.70
CA GLU A 50 16.05 -4.99 -14.48
C GLU A 50 15.67 -5.14 -12.99
N ARG A 51 16.62 -4.97 -12.07
CA ARG A 51 16.31 -5.00 -10.63
C ARG A 51 15.34 -3.88 -10.20
N LEU A 52 15.49 -2.68 -10.74
CA LEU A 52 14.59 -1.55 -10.46
C LEU A 52 13.18 -1.79 -11.01
N GLU A 53 13.07 -2.34 -12.22
CA GLU A 53 11.79 -2.77 -12.80
C GLU A 53 11.12 -3.85 -11.93
N ASN A 54 11.89 -4.85 -11.48
CA ASN A 54 11.39 -5.89 -10.58
C ASN A 54 10.91 -5.33 -9.23
N PHE A 55 11.58 -4.30 -8.67
CA PHE A 55 11.09 -3.64 -7.47
C PHE A 55 9.74 -2.95 -7.71
N ALA A 56 9.61 -2.23 -8.83
CA ALA A 56 8.37 -1.56 -9.21
C ALA A 56 7.21 -2.56 -9.42
N GLU A 57 7.46 -3.70 -10.07
CA GLU A 57 6.45 -4.78 -10.19
C GLU A 57 6.05 -5.34 -8.82
N GLY A 58 7.03 -5.49 -7.92
CA GLY A 58 6.79 -5.88 -6.54
C GLY A 58 5.91 -4.89 -5.78
N ASN A 59 6.14 -3.58 -5.96
CA ASN A 59 5.29 -2.52 -5.41
C ASN A 59 3.86 -2.64 -5.96
N ALA A 60 3.68 -2.77 -7.29
CA ALA A 60 2.37 -2.90 -7.92
C ALA A 60 1.56 -4.09 -7.36
N LYS A 61 2.23 -5.23 -7.14
CA LYS A 61 1.61 -6.40 -6.53
C LYS A 61 1.15 -6.12 -5.10
N ARG A 62 1.97 -5.46 -4.28
CA ARG A 62 1.62 -5.10 -2.90
C ARG A 62 0.50 -4.07 -2.84
N THR A 63 0.52 -3.05 -3.71
CA THR A 63 -0.57 -2.09 -3.87
C THR A 63 -1.89 -2.81 -4.11
N LYS A 64 -1.93 -3.76 -5.05
CA LYS A 64 -3.15 -4.55 -5.30
C LYS A 64 -3.62 -5.32 -4.06
N GLN A 65 -2.70 -5.98 -3.36
CA GLN A 65 -3.04 -6.72 -2.14
C GLN A 65 -3.60 -5.79 -1.04
N LEU A 66 -3.00 -4.60 -0.85
CA LEU A 66 -3.49 -3.62 0.11
C LEU A 66 -4.86 -3.05 -0.28
N MET A 67 -5.11 -2.82 -1.57
CA MET A 67 -6.43 -2.41 -2.06
C MET A 67 -7.49 -3.49 -1.82
N ASP A 68 -7.15 -4.76 -2.05
CA ASP A 68 -8.03 -5.88 -1.78
C ASP A 68 -8.39 -5.93 -0.27
N GLU A 69 -7.41 -5.78 0.62
CA GLU A 69 -7.62 -5.72 2.08
C GLU A 69 -8.46 -4.51 2.51
N LEU A 70 -8.21 -3.32 1.94
CA LEU A 70 -8.99 -2.11 2.23
C LEU A 70 -10.45 -2.27 1.80
N ASN A 71 -10.70 -2.88 0.64
CA ASN A 71 -12.05 -3.20 0.19
C ASN A 71 -12.75 -4.19 1.14
N GLU A 72 -12.04 -5.22 1.61
CA GLU A 72 -12.59 -6.16 2.59
C GLU A 72 -12.91 -5.51 3.95
N GLN A 73 -12.19 -4.46 4.36
CA GLN A 73 -12.54 -3.69 5.56
C GLN A 73 -13.80 -2.85 5.31
N ASN A 74 -13.94 -2.25 4.13
CA ASN A 74 -15.09 -1.41 3.77
C ASN A 74 -16.40 -2.21 3.61
N GLU A 75 -16.33 -3.48 3.21
CA GLU A 75 -17.50 -4.36 3.06
C GLU A 75 -18.01 -4.98 4.39
N LYS A 76 -17.26 -4.82 5.49
CA LYS A 76 -17.58 -5.35 6.83
C LYS A 76 -18.23 -4.33 7.76
#